data_AF-A0A0S2JF82-F1
#
_entry.id   AF-A0A0S2JF82-F1
#
_cell.length_a   1.000
_cell.length_b   1.000
_cell.length_c   1.000
_cell.angle_alpha   90.00
_cell.angle_beta   90.00
_cell.angle_gamma   90.00
#
_symmetry.space_group_name_H-M   'P 1'
#
loop_
_entity.id
_entity.type
_entity.pdbx_description
1 polymer ?
#
loop_
_entity_poly.entity_id
_entity_poly.type
_entity_poly.pdbx_seq_one_letter_code
_entity_poly.pdbx_strand_id
1 'polypeptide(L)'
;MIPSKKISQTILEFGKSIIAGLPVGYKKEEFEATMKVVVTAWNAVVMDSWENGVKFESELLALMETAPKIAKLEIKRLIKRKKAKFANDPRAVGDFWVRENNGEIVFGCEARLNVGNAPVSNTKH
;
A
#
# COMPACT_ATOMS: atom_id res chain seq x y z
N MET A 1 15.99 -8.65 4.12
CA MET A 1 16.48 -8.33 2.76
C MET A 1 15.52 -7.33 2.14
N ILE A 2 16.01 -6.20 1.63
CA ILE A 2 15.14 -5.21 0.96
C ILE A 2 14.79 -5.75 -0.45
N PRO A 3 13.52 -5.79 -0.87
CA PRO A 3 13.16 -6.28 -2.19
C PRO A 3 13.77 -5.44 -3.32
N SER A 4 14.26 -6.09 -4.38
CA SER A 4 14.86 -5.43 -5.56
C SER A 4 13.83 -4.80 -6.51
N LYS A 5 12.55 -5.22 -6.43
CA LYS A 5 11.46 -4.65 -7.22
C LYS A 5 11.14 -3.22 -6.74
N LYS A 6 10.81 -2.33 -7.69
CA LYS A 6 10.28 -0.99 -7.37
C LYS A 6 9.04 -1.09 -6.49
N ILE A 7 8.96 -0.27 -5.45
CA ILE A 7 7.83 -0.30 -4.52
C ILE A 7 6.50 -0.05 -5.24
N SER A 8 6.44 0.88 -6.20
CA SER A 8 5.24 1.16 -6.99
C SER A 8 4.70 -0.08 -7.71
N GLN A 9 5.59 -0.90 -8.29
CA GLN A 9 5.21 -2.16 -8.92
C GLN A 9 4.64 -3.16 -7.91
N THR A 10 5.25 -3.26 -6.73
CA THR A 10 4.75 -4.12 -5.65
C THR A 10 3.37 -3.67 -5.17
N ILE A 11 3.14 -2.37 -5.03
CA ILE A 11 1.85 -1.81 -4.60
C ILE A 11 0.75 -2.06 -5.63
N LEU A 12 1.05 -1.93 -6.93
CA LEU A 12 0.12 -2.31 -8.00
C LEU A 12 -0.22 -3.81 -7.97
N GLU A 13 0.76 -4.67 -7.75
CA GLU A 13 0.55 -6.12 -7.63
C GLU A 13 -0.26 -6.50 -6.37
N PHE A 14 -0.04 -5.76 -5.28
CA PHE A 14 -0.77 -5.88 -4.04
C PHE A 14 -2.24 -5.51 -4.22
N GLY A 15 -2.51 -4.32 -4.77
CA GLY A 15 -3.86 -3.76 -4.98
C GLY A 15 -4.62 -4.30 -6.19
N LYS A 16 -4.01 -5.20 -6.98
CA LYS A 16 -4.54 -5.67 -8.27
C LYS A 16 -6.03 -6.06 -8.25
N SER A 17 -6.53 -6.66 -7.15
CA SER A 17 -7.94 -7.07 -7.07
C SER A 17 -8.91 -5.90 -7.05
N ILE A 18 -8.58 -4.81 -6.35
CA ILE A 18 -9.44 -3.62 -6.29
C ILE A 18 -9.27 -2.81 -7.57
N ILE A 19 -8.05 -2.68 -8.08
CA ILE A 19 -7.76 -1.98 -9.34
C ILE A 19 -8.53 -2.62 -10.50
N ALA A 20 -8.58 -3.95 -10.57
CA ALA A 20 -9.33 -4.67 -11.60
C ALA A 20 -10.87 -4.52 -11.47
N GLY A 21 -11.36 -4.00 -10.36
CA GLY A 21 -12.78 -3.70 -10.13
C GLY A 21 -13.20 -2.29 -10.58
N LEU A 22 -12.25 -1.45 -11.03
CA LEU A 22 -12.58 -0.13 -11.58
C LEU A 22 -13.38 -0.26 -12.88
N PRO A 23 -14.30 0.68 -13.16
CA PRO A 23 -15.07 0.67 -14.41
C PRO A 23 -14.15 0.87 -15.61
N VAL A 24 -14.56 0.36 -16.78
CA VAL A 24 -13.84 0.60 -18.03
C VAL A 24 -13.82 2.10 -18.32
N GLY A 25 -12.64 2.63 -18.62
CA GLY A 25 -12.45 4.07 -18.86
C GLY A 25 -12.47 4.92 -17.58
N TYR A 26 -12.15 4.32 -16.42
CA TYR A 26 -11.99 5.06 -15.17
C TYR A 26 -11.05 6.26 -15.36
N LYS A 27 -11.37 7.35 -14.68
CA LYS A 27 -10.58 8.59 -14.69
C LYS A 27 -9.41 8.49 -13.72
N LYS A 28 -8.41 9.35 -13.94
CA LYS A 28 -7.26 9.50 -13.04
C LYS A 28 -7.67 9.63 -11.58
N GLU A 29 -8.70 10.42 -11.27
CA GLU A 29 -9.16 10.67 -9.91
C GLU A 29 -9.72 9.41 -9.24
N GLU A 30 -10.43 8.57 -9.99
CA GLU A 30 -10.98 7.30 -9.49
C GLU A 30 -9.87 6.29 -9.21
N PHE A 31 -8.86 6.26 -10.08
CA PHE A 31 -7.66 5.47 -9.85
C PHE A 31 -6.87 5.98 -8.65
N GLU A 32 -6.71 7.30 -8.50
CA GLU A 32 -6.02 7.90 -7.36
C GLU A 32 -6.75 7.61 -6.03
N ALA A 33 -8.08 7.71 -6.00
CA ALA A 33 -8.88 7.32 -4.85
C ALA A 33 -8.70 5.83 -4.51
N THR A 34 -8.65 4.98 -5.54
CA THR A 34 -8.37 3.54 -5.37
C THR A 34 -6.98 3.30 -4.80
N MET A 35 -5.97 3.98 -5.31
CA MET A 35 -4.59 3.86 -4.84
C MET A 35 -4.43 4.36 -3.40
N LYS A 36 -5.18 5.40 -2.98
CA LYS A 36 -5.25 5.82 -1.57
C LYS A 36 -5.67 4.67 -0.67
N VAL A 37 -6.73 3.95 -1.02
CA VAL A 37 -7.21 2.79 -0.25
C VAL A 37 -6.15 1.68 -0.19
N VAL A 38 -5.53 1.37 -1.32
CA VAL A 38 -4.48 0.34 -1.42
C VAL A 38 -3.28 0.71 -0.55
N VAL A 39 -2.80 1.95 -0.65
CA VAL A 39 -1.65 2.46 0.12
C VAL A 39 -1.95 2.48 1.61
N THR A 40 -3.14 2.92 2.02
CA THR A 40 -3.54 2.92 3.44
C THR A 40 -3.54 1.51 4.02
N ALA A 41 -4.13 0.53 3.33
CA ALA A 41 -4.14 -0.86 3.80
C ALA A 41 -2.73 -1.48 3.82
N TRP A 42 -1.87 -1.13 2.86
CA TRP A 42 -0.47 -1.56 2.85
C TRP A 42 0.28 -0.98 4.06
N ASN A 43 0.19 0.33 4.26
CA ASN A 43 0.90 1.03 5.33
C ASN A 43 0.46 0.58 6.71
N ALA A 44 -0.85 0.35 6.93
CA ALA A 44 -1.34 -0.13 8.22
C ALA A 44 -0.60 -1.41 8.67
N VAL A 45 -0.49 -2.39 7.78
CA VAL A 45 0.20 -3.67 8.09
C VAL A 45 1.71 -3.49 8.23
N VAL A 46 2.32 -2.59 7.45
CA VAL A 46 3.78 -2.33 7.55
C VAL A 46 4.12 -1.61 8.86
N MET A 47 3.34 -0.62 9.25
CA MET A 47 3.57 0.12 10.50
C MET A 47 3.35 -0.81 11.71
N ASP A 48 2.33 -1.66 11.67
CA ASP A 48 2.12 -2.68 12.70
C ASP A 48 3.26 -3.69 12.77
N SER A 49 3.89 -4.04 11.64
CA SER A 49 5.05 -4.93 11.64
C SER A 49 6.32 -4.25 12.16
N TRP A 50 6.42 -2.93 12.09
CA TRP A 50 7.53 -2.18 12.69
C TRP A 50 7.46 -2.12 14.21
N GLU A 51 6.24 -2.11 14.77
CA GLU A 51 5.99 -2.01 16.21
C GLU A 51 5.64 -3.36 16.87
N ASN A 52 5.63 -4.47 16.11
CA ASN A 52 5.12 -5.77 16.54
C ASN A 52 3.70 -5.70 17.14
N GLY A 53 2.81 -4.95 16.50
CA GLY A 53 1.46 -4.65 16.97
C GLY A 53 0.35 -4.95 15.96
N VAL A 54 -0.84 -4.44 16.25
CA VAL A 54 -2.05 -4.48 15.38
C VAL A 54 -2.83 -3.16 15.42
N LYS A 55 -2.19 -2.08 15.89
CA LYS A 55 -2.83 -0.80 16.17
C LYS A 55 -3.42 -0.21 14.89
N PHE A 56 -2.61 -0.08 13.84
CA PHE A 56 -3.03 0.60 12.61
C PHE A 56 -4.04 -0.23 11.83
N GLU A 57 -3.92 -1.55 11.84
CA GLU A 57 -4.94 -2.46 11.29
C GLU A 57 -6.28 -2.32 12.04
N SER A 58 -6.25 -2.29 13.37
CA SER A 58 -7.45 -2.10 14.19
C SER A 58 -8.11 -0.74 13.97
N GLU A 59 -7.33 0.34 13.94
CA GLU A 59 -7.82 1.70 13.63
C GLU A 59 -8.43 1.77 12.23
N LEU A 60 -7.76 1.19 11.22
CA LEU A 60 -8.30 1.12 9.86
C LEU A 60 -9.63 0.36 9.81
N LEU A 61 -9.75 -0.76 10.52
CA LEU A 61 -11.01 -1.52 10.58
C LEU A 61 -12.11 -0.77 11.33
N ALA A 62 -11.77 -0.01 12.38
CA ALA A 62 -12.71 0.83 13.11
C ALA A 62 -13.24 1.99 12.24
N LEU A 63 -12.38 2.67 11.47
CA LEU A 63 -12.80 3.71 10.53
C LEU A 63 -13.77 3.18 9.46
N MET A 64 -13.72 1.88 9.17
CA MET A 64 -14.59 1.22 8.21
C MET A 64 -15.90 0.69 8.83
N GLU A 65 -16.16 0.95 10.12
CA GLU A 65 -17.31 0.38 10.83
C GLU A 65 -18.66 0.76 10.19
N THR A 66 -18.79 1.97 9.66
CA THR A 66 -20.02 2.44 8.99
C THR A 66 -19.99 2.24 7.47
N ALA A 67 -18.88 1.78 6.91
CA ALA A 67 -18.72 1.58 5.47
C ALA A 67 -19.61 0.43 4.94
N PRO A 68 -19.87 0.36 3.62
CA PRO A 68 -20.55 -0.78 3.01
C PRO A 68 -19.84 -2.11 3.31
N LYS A 69 -20.61 -3.19 3.51
CA LYS A 69 -20.08 -4.54 3.84
C LYS A 69 -19.00 -5.00 2.85
N ILE A 70 -19.18 -4.69 1.56
CA ILE A 70 -18.24 -5.06 0.51
C ILE A 70 -16.90 -4.33 0.67
N ALA A 71 -16.90 -3.04 1.01
CA ALA A 71 -15.70 -2.25 1.25
C ALA A 71 -14.92 -2.78 2.47
N LYS A 72 -15.62 -3.13 3.56
CA LYS A 72 -14.99 -3.77 4.74
C LYS A 72 -14.32 -5.09 4.36
N LEU A 73 -14.97 -5.89 3.51
CA LEU A 73 -14.44 -7.18 3.07
C LEU A 73 -13.18 -6.99 2.22
N GLU A 74 -13.16 -6.01 1.32
CA GLU A 74 -11.99 -5.70 0.50
C GLU A 74 -10.78 -5.24 1.34
N ILE A 75 -10.98 -4.37 2.34
CA ILE A 75 -9.91 -3.99 3.27
C ILE A 75 -9.36 -5.21 4.01
N LYS A 76 -10.24 -6.07 4.57
CA LYS A 76 -9.81 -7.30 5.25
C LYS A 76 -9.03 -8.23 4.31
N ARG A 77 -9.43 -8.32 3.03
CA ARG A 77 -8.73 -9.10 2.00
C ARG A 77 -7.35 -8.54 1.70
N LEU A 78 -7.22 -7.21 1.57
CA LEU A 78 -5.93 -6.54 1.39
C LEU A 78 -5.00 -6.79 2.58
N ILE A 79 -5.46 -6.59 3.81
CA ILE A 79 -4.67 -6.86 5.02
C ILE A 79 -4.18 -8.31 5.03
N LYS A 80 -5.09 -9.28 4.84
CA LYS A 80 -4.74 -10.71 4.78
C LYS A 80 -3.73 -10.99 3.66
N ARG A 81 -3.90 -10.37 2.50
CA ARG A 81 -3.00 -10.53 1.34
C ARG A 81 -1.61 -9.98 1.63
N LYS A 82 -1.49 -8.83 2.30
CA LYS A 82 -0.18 -8.26 2.69
C LYS A 82 0.55 -9.23 3.60
N LYS A 83 -0.12 -9.73 4.64
CA LYS A 83 0.42 -10.71 5.59
C LYS A 83 0.78 -12.06 4.94
N ALA A 84 0.04 -12.50 3.93
CA ALA A 84 0.27 -13.81 3.32
C ALA A 84 1.29 -13.81 2.17
N LYS A 85 1.26 -12.79 1.29
CA LYS A 85 2.04 -12.77 0.04
C LYS A 85 3.17 -11.76 0.02
N PHE A 86 3.12 -10.76 0.89
CA PHE A 86 4.05 -9.64 0.89
C PHE A 86 4.66 -9.42 2.29
N ALA A 87 4.62 -10.41 3.18
CA ALA A 87 5.07 -10.31 4.57
C ALA A 87 6.49 -9.76 4.69
N ASN A 88 7.37 -10.18 3.79
CA ASN A 88 8.79 -9.85 3.80
C ASN A 88 9.13 -8.48 3.20
N ASP A 89 8.15 -7.69 2.75
CA ASP A 89 8.39 -6.33 2.30
C ASP A 89 8.20 -5.34 3.46
N PRO A 90 9.28 -4.81 4.04
CA PRO A 90 9.20 -3.91 5.20
C PRO A 90 8.97 -2.45 4.81
N ARG A 91 8.86 -2.14 3.50
CA ARG A 91 8.79 -0.76 3.01
C ARG A 91 7.37 -0.23 3.18
N ALA A 92 7.21 0.86 3.91
CA ALA A 92 6.00 1.66 3.85
C ALA A 92 6.04 2.53 2.59
N VAL A 93 4.89 3.02 2.19
CA VAL A 93 4.74 4.00 1.13
C VAL A 93 4.75 5.39 1.77
N GLY A 94 5.67 6.25 1.30
CA GLY A 94 5.68 7.68 1.62
C GLY A 94 4.76 8.45 0.68
N ASP A 95 5.27 9.53 0.10
CA ASP A 95 4.54 10.27 -0.92
C ASP A 95 4.27 9.37 -2.14
N PHE A 96 3.08 9.52 -2.71
CA PHE A 96 2.69 8.84 -3.93
C PHE A 96 1.97 9.81 -4.87
N TRP A 97 1.98 9.46 -6.16
CA TRP A 97 1.34 10.26 -7.20
C TRP A 97 0.72 9.38 -8.26
N VAL A 98 -0.32 9.92 -8.88
CA VAL A 98 -0.92 9.40 -10.11
C VAL A 98 -0.73 10.47 -11.19
N ARG A 99 -0.28 10.07 -12.37
CA ARG A 99 -0.09 10.95 -13.52
C ARG A 99 -0.73 10.31 -14.75
N GLU A 100 -1.22 11.14 -15.66
CA GLU A 100 -1.52 10.71 -17.02
C GLU A 100 -0.31 10.97 -17.91
N ASN A 101 0.05 10.00 -18.73
CA ASN A 101 1.13 10.11 -19.71
C ASN A 101 0.72 9.39 -20.99
N ASN A 102 0.58 10.10 -22.10
CA ASN A 102 0.18 9.55 -23.40
C ASN A 102 -1.11 8.71 -23.36
N GLY A 103 -2.10 9.11 -22.55
CA GLY A 103 -3.37 8.38 -22.39
C GLY A 103 -3.29 7.19 -21.42
N GLU A 104 -2.14 6.93 -20.80
CA GLU A 104 -2.00 5.92 -19.75
C GLU A 104 -1.94 6.55 -18.36
N ILE A 105 -2.60 5.92 -17.39
CA ILE A 105 -2.52 6.30 -15.98
C ILE A 105 -1.35 5.56 -15.33
N VAL A 106 -0.41 6.33 -14.76
CA VAL A 106 0.82 5.82 -14.14
C VAL A 106 0.81 6.11 -12.64
N PHE A 107 1.12 5.10 -11.84
CA PHE A 107 1.32 5.20 -10.39
C PHE A 107 2.81 5.22 -10.03
N GLY A 108 3.21 6.17 -9.20
CA GLY A 108 4.53 6.21 -8.57
C GLY A 108 4.43 6.46 -7.08
N CYS A 109 5.41 5.97 -6.32
CA CYS A 109 5.49 6.23 -4.89
C CYS A 109 6.92 6.06 -4.34
N GLU A 110 7.15 6.68 -3.18
CA GLU A 110 8.38 6.57 -2.42
C GLU A 110 8.34 5.38 -1.46
N ALA A 111 9.49 4.73 -1.27
CA ALA A 111 9.67 3.72 -0.23
C ALA A 111 10.21 4.37 1.04
N ARG A 112 9.58 4.08 2.18
CA ARG A 112 10.07 4.45 3.52
C ARG A 112 10.37 3.18 4.30
N LEU A 113 11.46 3.19 5.06
CA LEU A 113 11.82 2.13 5.99
C LEU A 113 11.76 2.68 7.42
N ASN A 114 11.59 1.79 8.40
CA ASN A 114 11.75 2.17 9.79
C ASN A 114 13.19 2.64 10.04
N VAL A 115 13.38 3.93 10.32
CA VAL A 115 14.68 4.55 10.59
C VAL A 115 15.36 3.97 11.83
N GLY A 116 14.60 3.40 12.78
CA GLY A 116 15.16 2.66 13.91
C GLY A 116 15.85 1.33 13.55
N ASN A 117 15.60 0.81 12.33
CA ASN A 117 16.16 -0.43 11.80
C ASN A 117 16.87 -0.23 10.44
N ALA A 118 17.21 1.01 10.07
CA ALA A 118 18.00 1.26 8.88
C ALA A 118 19.38 0.61 9.06
N PRO A 119 19.86 -0.24 8.14
CA PRO A 119 21.25 -0.67 8.19
C PRO A 119 22.09 0.61 8.09
N VAL A 120 22.90 0.87 9.10
CA VAL A 120 23.85 1.98 9.10
C VAL A 120 24.72 1.79 7.87
N SER A 121 24.48 2.59 6.82
CA SER A 121 25.38 2.64 5.69
C SER A 121 26.65 3.28 6.23
N ASN A 122 27.65 2.45 6.54
CA ASN A 122 29.03 2.87 6.76
C ASN A 122 29.56 3.44 5.45
N THR A 123 29.17 4.67 5.15
CA THR A 123 29.77 5.48 4.11
C THR A 123 30.97 6.14 4.76
N LYS A 124 32.12 5.46 4.72
CA LYS A 124 33.40 6.10 4.96
C LYS A 124 33.68 7.01 3.77
N HIS A 125 33.73 8.32 4.03
CA HIS A 125 34.38 9.28 3.14
C HIS A 125 35.90 9.15 3.26
#